data_AF-A0A6J4S8L6-F1
#
_entry.id   AF-A0A6J4S8L6-F1
#
_cell.length_a   1.000
_cell.length_b   1.000
_cell.length_c   1.000
_cell.angle_alpha   90.00
_cell.angle_beta   90.00
_cell.angle_gamma   90.00
#
_symmetry.space_group_name_H-M   'P 1'
#
loop_
_entity.id
_entity.type
_entity.pdbx_description
1 polymer ?
#
loop_
_entity_poly.entity_id
_entity_poly.type
_entity_poly.pdbx_seq_one_letter_code
_entity_poly.pdbx_strand_id
1 'polypeptide(L)'
;MADPVIVQTANPRIVKPEDLEGLVSALEDNGLEVRLGYLEQRGYGVTWWEVLLIWMAARTGEAVIDQVVGDVVGWMRERFRQEPERSQRPKVALLVFYEDDEGEATEAVELRSADDEPVRRPTEEFERYTRKKPPEP
;
A
#
# COMPACT_ATOMS: atom_id res chain seq x y z
N MET A 1 5.16 -20.31 -9.26
CA MET A 1 5.58 -18.90 -9.19
C MET A 1 4.60 -18.23 -8.26
N ALA A 2 5.09 -17.59 -7.20
CA ALA A 2 4.23 -16.79 -6.34
C ALA A 2 3.68 -15.62 -7.16
N ASP A 3 2.46 -15.17 -6.88
CA ASP A 3 1.94 -13.98 -7.51
C ASP A 3 2.70 -12.75 -6.96
N PRO A 4 3.25 -11.88 -7.82
CA PRO A 4 4.07 -10.76 -7.35
C PRO A 4 3.24 -9.76 -6.56
N VAL A 5 3.85 -9.20 -5.52
CA VAL A 5 3.32 -8.05 -4.78
C VAL A 5 4.26 -6.87 -4.98
N ILE A 6 3.77 -5.79 -5.58
CA ILE A 6 4.54 -4.56 -5.74
C ILE A 6 4.11 -3.58 -4.67
N VAL A 7 5.04 -3.15 -3.84
CA VAL A 7 4.82 -2.14 -2.82
C VAL A 7 5.30 -0.81 -3.36
N GLN A 8 4.38 0.13 -3.53
CA GLN A 8 4.67 1.45 -4.08
C GLN A 8 4.10 2.55 -3.19
N THR A 9 4.88 3.60 -2.94
CA THR A 9 4.34 4.80 -2.27
C THR A 9 3.78 5.78 -3.29
N ALA A 10 2.60 6.32 -3.01
CA ALA A 10 2.10 7.45 -3.78
C ALA A 10 2.83 8.75 -3.41
N ASN A 11 3.42 8.87 -2.21
CA ASN A 11 4.11 10.09 -1.78
C ASN A 11 5.50 9.78 -1.21
N PRO A 12 6.56 9.84 -2.05
CA PRO A 12 7.92 9.50 -1.65
C PRO A 12 8.55 10.51 -0.67
N ARG A 13 7.89 11.66 -0.41
CA ARG A 13 8.33 12.61 0.62
C ARG A 13 7.87 12.23 2.03
N ILE A 14 6.84 11.39 2.12
CA ILE A 14 6.25 10.95 3.39
C ILE A 14 6.80 9.57 3.74
N VAL A 15 6.65 8.61 2.83
CA VAL A 15 7.11 7.22 2.98
C VAL A 15 8.30 7.03 2.07
N LYS A 16 9.46 6.74 2.65
CA LYS A 16 10.69 6.45 1.90
C LYS A 16 10.85 4.95 1.66
N PRO A 17 11.65 4.53 0.66
CA PRO A 17 11.97 3.12 0.45
C PRO A 17 12.49 2.42 1.71
N GLU A 18 13.35 3.10 2.48
CA GLU A 18 13.89 2.57 3.75
C GLU A 18 12.78 2.22 4.76
N ASP A 19 11.69 3.00 4.80
CA ASP A 19 10.58 2.77 5.72
C ASP A 19 9.75 1.52 5.34
N LEU A 20 9.94 1.00 4.13
CA LEU A 20 9.21 -0.15 3.61
C LEU A 20 9.95 -1.48 3.87
N GLU A 21 11.22 -1.44 4.28
CA GLU A 21 12.06 -2.64 4.48
C GLU A 21 11.40 -3.66 5.44
N GLY A 22 10.80 -3.17 6.52
CA GLY A 22 10.08 -4.03 7.48
C GLY A 22 8.82 -4.68 6.90
N LEU A 23 8.10 -3.96 6.03
CA LEU A 23 6.93 -4.50 5.34
C LEU A 23 7.36 -5.52 4.28
N VAL A 24 8.40 -5.21 3.50
CA VAL A 24 8.96 -6.12 2.49
C VAL A 24 9.40 -7.42 3.15
N SER A 25 10.15 -7.33 4.23
CA SER A 25 10.63 -8.52 4.96
C SER A 25 9.46 -9.39 5.45
N ALA A 26 8.41 -8.78 6.00
CA ALA A 26 7.23 -9.51 6.46
C ALA A 26 6.50 -10.24 5.31
N LEU A 27 6.37 -9.58 4.15
CA LEU A 27 5.74 -10.16 2.97
C LEU A 27 6.60 -11.30 2.37
N GLU A 28 7.93 -11.13 2.32
CA GLU A 28 8.88 -12.15 1.84
C GLU A 28 8.95 -13.37 2.76
N ASP A 29 8.90 -13.17 4.09
CA ASP A 29 8.83 -14.25 5.09
C ASP A 29 7.57 -15.11 4.92
N ASN A 30 6.51 -14.54 4.35
CA ASN A 30 5.28 -15.24 3.97
C ASN A 30 5.35 -15.91 2.58
N GLY A 31 6.51 -15.88 1.92
CA GLY A 31 6.76 -16.55 0.65
C GLY A 31 6.30 -15.77 -0.59
N LEU A 32 6.06 -14.46 -0.46
CA LEU A 32 5.68 -13.59 -1.57
C LEU A 32 6.92 -13.06 -2.29
N GLU A 33 6.83 -12.92 -3.61
CA GLU A 33 7.83 -12.17 -4.38
C GLU A 33 7.48 -10.68 -4.28
N VAL A 34 8.35 -9.89 -3.64
CA VAL A 34 8.09 -8.48 -3.38
C VAL A 34 8.97 -7.60 -4.24
N ARG A 35 8.38 -6.52 -4.80
CA ARG A 35 9.13 -5.50 -5.54
C ARG A 35 8.81 -4.11 -4.99
N LEU A 36 9.84 -3.29 -4.80
CA LEU A 36 9.68 -1.91 -4.36
C LEU A 36 9.60 -0.97 -5.56
N GLY A 37 8.62 -0.09 -5.55
CA GLY A 37 8.45 0.98 -6.53
C GLY A 37 8.21 2.34 -5.88
N TYR A 38 8.46 3.42 -6.62
CA TYR A 38 8.14 4.78 -6.17
C TYR A 38 7.45 5.56 -7.27
N LEU A 39 6.41 6.33 -6.92
CA LEU A 39 5.76 7.24 -7.84
C LEU A 39 6.12 8.68 -7.49
N GLU A 40 6.81 9.38 -8.40
CA GLU A 40 7.02 10.82 -8.22
C GLU A 40 5.68 11.55 -8.40
N GLN A 41 5.18 12.20 -7.35
CA GLN A 41 4.07 13.14 -7.47
C GLN A 41 4.56 14.53 -7.85
N ARG A 42 4.07 15.04 -8.98
CA ARG A 42 4.27 16.44 -9.41
C ARG A 42 2.92 17.18 -9.35
N GLY A 43 2.85 18.27 -8.58
CA GLY A 43 1.66 19.14 -8.46
C GLY A 43 1.36 19.61 -7.03
N TYR A 44 0.45 20.59 -6.88
CA TYR A 44 -0.14 20.97 -5.60
C TYR A 44 -1.29 20.00 -5.27
N GLY A 45 -1.06 19.11 -4.32
CA GLY A 45 -2.02 18.08 -3.94
C GLY A 45 -1.67 17.51 -2.57
N VAL A 46 -1.87 18.30 -1.51
CA VAL A 46 -1.78 17.78 -0.15
C VAL A 46 -2.94 16.80 0.02
N THR A 47 -2.65 15.50 0.05
CA THR A 47 -3.60 14.54 0.58
C THR A 47 -3.58 14.62 2.09
N TRP A 48 -4.76 14.62 2.69
CA TRP A 48 -4.92 14.39 4.13
C TRP A 48 -4.38 13.02 4.56
N TRP A 49 -4.25 12.12 3.59
CA TRP A 49 -3.90 10.71 3.75
C TRP A 49 -2.48 10.41 3.27
N GLU A 50 -1.79 9.56 4.01
CA GLU A 50 -0.57 8.91 3.56
C GLU A 50 -0.95 7.64 2.79
N VAL A 51 -0.66 7.58 1.49
CA VAL A 51 -1.16 6.52 0.61
C VAL A 51 -0.04 5.58 0.17
N LEU A 52 -0.16 4.32 0.57
CA LEU A 52 0.59 3.16 0.09
C LEU A 52 -0.24 2.45 -1.01
N LEU A 53 0.42 1.96 -2.04
CA LEU A 53 -0.15 1.20 -3.14
C LEU A 53 0.44 -0.21 -3.07
N ILE A 54 -0.41 -1.21 -2.93
CA ILE A 54 -0.03 -2.62 -2.88
C ILE A 54 -0.61 -3.26 -4.14
N TRP A 55 0.23 -3.46 -5.14
CA TRP A 55 -0.18 -4.08 -6.39
C TRP A 55 -0.06 -5.59 -6.28
N MET A 56 -1.09 -6.31 -6.68
CA MET A 56 -1.12 -7.77 -6.62
C MET A 56 -1.74 -8.34 -7.88
N ALA A 57 -1.35 -9.55 -8.29
CA ALA A 57 -1.95 -10.17 -9.46
C ALA A 57 -3.46 -10.37 -9.26
N ALA A 58 -4.27 -10.13 -10.29
CA ALA A 58 -5.74 -10.27 -10.23
C ALA A 58 -6.21 -11.68 -9.83
N ARG A 59 -5.39 -12.70 -10.07
CA ARG A 59 -5.65 -14.10 -9.71
C ARG A 59 -5.23 -14.48 -8.29
N THR A 60 -4.74 -13.52 -7.50
CA THR A 60 -4.29 -13.77 -6.12
C THR A 60 -5.46 -14.26 -5.27
N GLY A 61 -5.26 -15.36 -4.53
CA GLY A 61 -6.30 -15.95 -3.69
C GLY A 61 -6.63 -15.10 -2.45
N GLU A 62 -7.87 -15.21 -1.96
CA GLU A 62 -8.39 -14.47 -0.79
C GLU A 62 -7.50 -14.61 0.46
N ALA A 63 -6.99 -15.81 0.75
CA ALA A 63 -6.10 -16.03 1.88
C ALA A 63 -4.78 -15.24 1.79
N VAL A 64 -4.25 -15.04 0.56
CA VAL A 64 -3.05 -14.23 0.33
C VAL A 64 -3.39 -12.74 0.47
N ILE A 65 -4.55 -12.31 -0.05
CA ILE A 65 -5.05 -10.94 0.12
C ILE A 65 -5.15 -10.60 1.62
N ASP A 66 -5.78 -11.45 2.42
CA ASP A 66 -5.95 -11.20 3.85
C ASP A 66 -4.63 -11.18 4.62
N GLN A 67 -3.68 -12.04 4.23
CA GLN A 67 -2.33 -12.02 4.81
C GLN A 67 -1.61 -10.70 4.51
N VAL A 68 -1.62 -10.27 3.24
CA VAL A 68 -1.00 -9.00 2.82
C VAL A 68 -1.64 -7.82 3.54
N VAL A 69 -2.98 -7.80 3.68
CA VAL A 69 -3.68 -6.76 4.44
C VAL A 69 -3.25 -6.77 5.91
N GLY A 70 -3.10 -7.94 6.52
CA GLY A 70 -2.60 -8.08 7.89
C GLY A 70 -1.22 -7.45 8.08
N ASP A 71 -0.28 -7.77 7.19
CA ASP A 71 1.10 -7.26 7.23
C ASP A 71 1.14 -5.74 7.03
N VAL A 72 0.35 -5.23 6.07
CA VAL A 72 0.21 -3.80 5.80
C VAL A 72 -0.38 -3.04 6.99
N VAL A 73 -1.43 -3.58 7.62
CA VAL A 73 -2.03 -2.98 8.83
C VAL A 73 -1.03 -2.98 9.99
N GLY A 74 -0.29 -4.08 10.17
CA GLY A 74 0.79 -4.17 11.16
C GLY A 74 1.83 -3.07 10.96
N TRP A 75 2.30 -2.88 9.74
CA TRP A 75 3.23 -1.81 9.37
C TRP A 75 2.65 -0.41 9.61
N MET A 76 1.39 -0.16 9.24
CA MET A 76 0.74 1.13 9.47
C MET A 76 0.66 1.48 10.96
N ARG A 77 0.30 0.51 11.80
CA ARG A 77 0.25 0.67 13.26
C ARG A 77 1.62 1.04 13.81
N GLU A 78 2.66 0.38 13.33
CA GLU A 78 4.01 0.68 13.77
C GLU A 78 4.43 2.10 13.38
N ARG A 79 4.12 2.54 12.16
CA ARG A 79 4.37 3.93 11.76
C ARG A 79 3.62 4.96 12.61
N PHE A 80 2.38 4.67 13.03
CA PHE A 80 1.67 5.55 13.96
C PHE A 80 2.39 5.69 15.30
N ARG A 81 3.10 4.65 15.76
CA ARG A 81 3.86 4.71 17.01
C ARG A 81 5.18 5.46 16.85
N GLN A 82 5.85 5.30 15.71
CA GLN A 82 7.18 5.86 15.48
C GLN A 82 7.18 7.36 15.14
N GLU A 83 6.13 7.89 14.52
CA GLU A 83 6.09 9.27 14.04
C GLU A 83 4.90 10.09 14.62
N PRO A 84 4.82 10.31 15.95
CA PRO A 84 3.66 10.92 16.61
C PRO A 84 3.22 12.29 16.03
N GLU A 85 4.13 13.05 15.45
CA GLU A 85 3.81 14.33 14.79
C GLU A 85 3.11 14.15 13.43
N ARG A 86 3.41 13.07 12.70
CA ARG A 86 2.73 12.69 11.45
C ARG A 86 1.54 11.75 11.68
N SER A 87 1.49 11.10 12.85
CA SER A 87 0.41 10.23 13.32
C SER A 87 -0.97 10.89 13.42
N GLN A 88 -1.07 12.19 13.17
CA GLN A 88 -2.37 12.87 13.04
C GLN A 88 -3.03 12.63 11.67
N ARG A 89 -2.26 12.17 10.67
CA ARG A 89 -2.78 11.85 9.34
C ARG A 89 -3.13 10.37 9.28
N PRO A 90 -4.31 10.02 8.77
CA PRO A 90 -4.62 8.62 8.65
C PRO A 90 -3.81 7.98 7.51
N LYS A 91 -3.51 6.70 7.69
CA LYS A 91 -2.72 5.89 6.76
C LYS A 91 -3.67 5.07 5.92
N VAL A 92 -3.42 5.05 4.61
CA VAL A 92 -4.27 4.37 3.64
C VAL A 92 -3.39 3.47 2.79
N ALA A 93 -3.80 2.22 2.60
CA ALA A 93 -3.23 1.33 1.60
C ALA A 93 -4.30 1.00 0.57
N LEU A 94 -3.96 1.13 -0.70
CA LEU A 94 -4.82 0.73 -1.80
C LEU A 94 -4.35 -0.64 -2.30
N LEU A 95 -5.24 -1.60 -2.34
CA LEU A 95 -5.01 -2.87 -3.02
C LEU A 95 -5.33 -2.66 -4.50
N VAL A 96 -4.32 -2.84 -5.34
CA VAL A 96 -4.38 -2.63 -6.77
C VAL A 96 -4.20 -3.97 -7.47
N PHE A 97 -5.30 -4.53 -7.98
CA PHE A 97 -5.22 -5.77 -8.72
C PHE A 97 -4.81 -5.48 -10.15
N TYR A 98 -3.82 -6.21 -10.65
CA TYR A 98 -3.35 -6.04 -12.02
C TYR A 98 -3.50 -7.32 -12.85
N GLU A 99 -3.81 -7.12 -14.13
CA GLU A 99 -3.74 -8.13 -15.18
C GLU A 99 -2.76 -7.60 -16.24
N ASP A 100 -1.76 -8.41 -16.60
CA ASP A 100 -0.61 -8.00 -17.42
C ASP A 100 0.10 -6.75 -16.87
N ASP A 101 -0.09 -5.58 -17.50
CA ASP A 101 0.55 -4.29 -17.16
C ASP A 101 -0.44 -3.21 -16.70
N GLU A 102 -1.72 -3.55 -16.48
CA GLU A 102 -2.74 -2.59 -16.05
C GLU A 102 -3.30 -2.99 -14.70
N GLY A 103 -3.36 -2.04 -13.76
CA GLY A 103 -3.93 -2.25 -12.44
C GLY A 103 -5.17 -1.42 -12.18
N GLU A 104 -6.13 -2.03 -11.50
CA GLU A 104 -7.33 -1.40 -10.98
C GLU A 104 -7.32 -1.54 -9.46
N ALA A 105 -7.44 -0.41 -8.76
CA ALA A 105 -7.64 -0.50 -7.32
C ALA A 105 -9.10 -0.80 -7.04
N THR A 106 -9.33 -1.81 -6.23
CA THR A 106 -10.69 -2.23 -5.86
C THR A 106 -10.95 -2.00 -4.38
N GLU A 107 -9.92 -2.02 -3.54
CA GLU A 107 -10.06 -1.85 -2.09
C GLU A 107 -9.08 -0.82 -1.52
N ALA A 108 -9.56 -0.03 -0.57
CA ALA A 108 -8.78 0.87 0.27
C ALA A 108 -8.86 0.42 1.73
N VAL A 109 -7.72 0.18 2.36
CA VAL A 109 -7.57 -0.11 3.79
C VAL A 109 -7.14 1.18 4.49
N GLU A 110 -8.02 1.75 5.31
CA GLU A 110 -7.78 2.98 6.08
C GLU A 110 -7.54 2.66 7.55
N LEU A 111 -6.52 3.26 8.14
CA LEU A 111 -6.25 3.23 9.57
C LEU A 111 -6.07 4.66 10.11
N ARG A 112 -6.83 5.01 11.16
CA ARG A 112 -6.86 6.36 11.75
C ARG A 112 -5.98 6.55 12.97
N SER A 113 -5.67 5.46 13.67
CA SER A 113 -4.77 5.44 14.83
C SER A 113 -4.09 4.07 14.93
N ALA A 114 -3.07 3.93 15.78
CA ALA A 114 -2.41 2.64 15.99
C ALA A 114 -3.34 1.57 16.62
N ASP A 115 -4.37 2.00 17.33
CA ASP A 115 -5.25 1.12 18.12
C ASP A 115 -6.64 0.96 17.47
N ASP A 116 -6.92 1.72 16.42
CA ASP A 116 -8.18 1.61 15.68
C ASP A 116 -8.23 0.30 14.88
N GLU A 117 -9.46 -0.13 14.59
CA GLU A 117 -9.72 -1.19 13.62
C GLU A 117 -9.56 -0.63 12.19
N PRO A 118 -8.91 -1.37 11.28
CA PRO A 118 -8.80 -0.94 9.89
C PRO A 118 -10.17 -0.98 9.21
N VAL A 119 -10.47 0.04 8.41
CA VAL A 119 -11.71 0.14 7.63
C VAL A 119 -11.40 -0.16 6.17
N ARG A 120 -12.07 -1.15 5.57
CA ARG A 120 -12.02 -1.41 4.13
C ARG A 120 -13.11 -0.62 3.40
N ARG A 121 -12.78 0.10 2.33
CA ARG A 121 -13.72 0.92 1.54
C ARG A 121 -13.47 0.77 0.03
N PRO A 122 -14.49 1.03 -0.82
CA PRO A 122 -14.30 1.17 -2.26
C PRO A 122 -13.34 2.32 -2.62
N THR A 123 -12.71 2.21 -3.78
CA THR A 123 -11.59 3.06 -4.24
C THR A 123 -12.01 4.25 -5.11
N GLU A 124 -13.31 4.52 -5.27
CA GLU A 124 -13.83 5.63 -6.10
C GLU A 124 -13.19 6.99 -5.74
N GLU A 125 -12.83 7.20 -4.46
CA GLU A 125 -12.15 8.42 -4.00
C GLU A 125 -10.65 8.49 -4.38
N PHE A 126 -10.08 7.39 -4.88
CA PHE A 126 -8.65 7.19 -5.09
C PHE A 126 -8.27 6.84 -6.54
N GLU A 127 -9.20 6.86 -7.50
CA GLU A 127 -8.96 6.50 -8.91
C GLU A 127 -7.73 7.18 -9.55
N ARG A 128 -7.39 8.40 -9.11
CA ARG A 128 -6.21 9.15 -9.62
C ARG A 128 -4.86 8.49 -9.33
N TYR A 129 -4.80 7.56 -8.36
CA TYR A 129 -3.58 6.87 -7.96
C TYR A 129 -3.39 5.53 -8.66
N THR A 130 -4.43 5.03 -9.31
CA THR A 130 -4.58 3.60 -9.60
C THR A 130 -4.61 3.34 -11.10
N ARG A 131 -4.97 4.35 -11.92
CA ARG A 131 -4.88 4.32 -13.40
C ARG A 131 -3.45 4.48 -13.96
N LYS A 132 -2.46 3.85 -13.36
CA LYS A 132 -1.08 3.88 -13.87
C LYS A 132 -0.57 2.45 -14.02
N LYS A 133 0.26 2.20 -15.02
CA LYS A 133 0.97 0.91 -15.10
C LYS A 133 1.81 0.71 -13.84
N PRO A 134 1.95 -0.53 -13.34
CA PRO A 134 3.02 -0.83 -12.39
C PRO A 134 4.35 -0.38 -13.02
N PRO A 135 5.29 0.17 -12.23
CA PRO A 135 6.58 0.59 -12.77
C PRO A 135 7.30 -0.59 -13.43
N GLU A 136 7.88 -0.35 -14.61
CA GLU A 136 8.75 -1.35 -15.26
C GLU A 136 9.93 -1.72 -14.33
N PRO A 137 10.34 -3.00 -14.32
CA PRO A 137 11.45 -3.48 -13.50
C PRO A 137 12.80 -2.84 -13.84
#